data_AF-A0A3S5CSZ4-F1
#
_entry.id   AF-A0A3S5CSZ4-F1
#
_cell.length_a   1.000
_cell.length_b   1.000
_cell.length_c   1.000
_cell.angle_alpha   90.00
_cell.angle_beta   90.00
_cell.angle_gamma   90.00
#
_symmetry.space_group_name_H-M   'P 1'
#
loop_
_entity.id
_entity.type
_entity.pdbx_description
1 polymer ?
#
loop_
_entity_poly.entity_id
_entity_poly.type
_entity_poly.pdbx_seq_one_letter_code
_entity_poly.pdbx_strand_id
1 'polypeptide(L)'
;MKFKSPRPHAMVIYKRNPDTDWQAWAYFSSNCYTYFGMPYSRLHRFTRPDEVVCREEYSTLEPLYDGEVIFSVIKGRPGYDQFFANEALQAFDLHICALPVHQLAMRMKWSTASQIKIALRKAHTFGDERNAEKDTLLTYYFAVSKLAVGGRCLCHGHGNRCVRSEGPGFQGSMVCMCHPSHHTEGDNCEICAPGYMDKPWAPATPYNANHCRGKFVDSINAFYALISQS
;
A
#
# COMPACT_ATOMS: atom_id res chain seq x y z
N MET A 1 -5.58 8.63 -12.43
CA MET A 1 -6.65 8.11 -13.31
C MET A 1 -7.15 9.26 -14.16
N LYS A 2 -7.19 9.09 -15.47
CA LYS A 2 -7.58 10.14 -16.42
C LYS A 2 -8.93 9.79 -17.04
N PHE A 3 -9.81 10.78 -17.10
CA PHE A 3 -11.17 10.64 -17.63
C PHE A 3 -11.30 11.30 -18.99
N LYS A 4 -12.07 10.68 -19.88
CA LYS A 4 -12.55 11.31 -21.12
C LYS A 4 -13.89 12.01 -20.92
N SER A 5 -14.70 11.55 -19.98
CA SER A 5 -15.83 12.32 -19.46
C SER A 5 -15.33 13.35 -18.44
N PRO A 6 -16.23 14.21 -17.89
CA PRO A 6 -15.93 14.91 -16.65
C PRO A 6 -15.58 13.91 -15.55
N ARG A 7 -14.82 14.37 -14.56
CA ARG A 7 -14.52 13.56 -13.37
C ARG A 7 -15.84 13.26 -12.63
N PRO A 8 -15.93 12.15 -11.88
CA PRO A 8 -17.15 11.83 -11.14
C PRO A 8 -17.51 12.92 -10.13
N HIS A 9 -18.81 13.19 -9.98
CA HIS A 9 -19.32 13.95 -8.85
C HIS A 9 -19.03 13.25 -7.53
N ALA A 10 -19.14 11.91 -7.52
CA ALA A 10 -18.76 11.10 -6.37
C ALA A 10 -18.13 9.76 -6.81
N MET A 11 -17.01 9.40 -6.17
CA MET A 11 -16.37 8.10 -6.32
C MET A 11 -15.63 7.67 -5.05
N VAL A 12 -15.35 6.36 -4.95
CA VAL A 12 -14.61 5.78 -3.83
C VAL A 12 -13.54 4.84 -4.35
N ILE A 13 -12.33 4.95 -3.82
CA ILE A 13 -11.27 3.97 -4.05
C ILE A 13 -11.25 3.04 -2.84
N TYR A 14 -11.43 1.75 -3.07
CA TYR A 14 -11.33 0.70 -2.05
C TYR A 14 -10.07 -0.12 -2.27
N LYS A 15 -9.54 -0.66 -1.17
CA LYS A 15 -8.49 -1.66 -1.15
C LYS A 15 -8.96 -2.93 -0.44
N ARG A 16 -8.27 -4.03 -0.72
CA ARG A 16 -8.47 -5.29 -0.01
C ARG A 16 -7.15 -6.03 0.13
N ASN A 17 -6.92 -6.61 1.30
CA ASN A 17 -5.86 -7.60 1.54
C ASN A 17 -6.47 -9.02 1.48
N PRO A 18 -5.67 -10.08 1.31
CA PRO A 18 -6.19 -11.44 1.12
C PRO A 18 -7.23 -11.85 2.18
N ASP A 19 -6.95 -11.51 3.44
CA ASP A 19 -7.75 -11.91 4.59
C ASP A 19 -8.65 -10.79 5.15
N THR A 20 -8.88 -9.72 4.39
CA THR A 20 -9.73 -8.61 4.85
C THR A 20 -10.88 -8.35 3.90
N ASP A 21 -11.94 -7.74 4.41
CA ASP A 21 -12.98 -7.14 3.58
C ASP A 21 -12.46 -5.90 2.84
N TRP A 22 -13.30 -5.40 1.92
CA TRP A 22 -13.07 -4.14 1.22
C TRP A 22 -13.07 -2.97 2.21
N GLN A 23 -11.97 -2.24 2.25
CA GLN A 23 -11.80 -1.04 3.07
C GLN A 23 -11.69 0.18 2.18
N ALA A 24 -12.33 1.28 2.57
CA ALA A 24 -12.20 2.54 1.84
C ALA A 24 -10.78 3.09 1.99
N TRP A 25 -10.16 3.43 0.87
CA TRP A 25 -8.84 4.02 0.82
C TRP A 25 -8.91 5.55 0.74
N ALA A 26 -9.86 6.06 -0.06
CA ALA A 26 -10.19 7.48 -0.15
C ALA A 26 -11.58 7.68 -0.79
N TYR A 27 -12.22 8.77 -0.39
CA TYR A 27 -13.47 9.25 -0.96
C TYR A 27 -13.21 10.51 -1.79
N PHE A 28 -14.03 10.71 -2.82
CA PHE A 28 -14.00 11.89 -3.67
C PHE A 28 -15.43 12.29 -3.94
N SER A 29 -15.78 13.53 -3.60
CA SER A 29 -17.12 14.07 -3.85
C SER A 29 -17.01 15.56 -4.14
N SER A 30 -17.90 16.16 -4.92
CA SER A 30 -17.96 17.63 -5.01
C SER A 30 -18.48 18.28 -3.72
N ASN A 31 -19.12 17.48 -2.87
CA ASN A 31 -19.53 17.85 -1.52
C ASN A 31 -19.40 16.59 -0.64
N CYS A 32 -18.29 16.49 0.08
CA CYS A 32 -17.93 15.35 0.91
C CYS A 32 -18.89 15.16 2.08
N TYR A 33 -19.33 16.26 2.69
CA TYR A 33 -20.20 16.22 3.84
C TYR A 33 -21.59 15.70 3.45
N THR A 34 -22.19 16.23 2.38
CA THR A 34 -23.53 15.82 1.95
C THR A 34 -23.56 14.40 1.40
N TYR A 35 -22.55 13.97 0.64
CA TYR A 35 -22.60 12.67 -0.05
C TYR A 35 -22.06 11.51 0.80
N PHE A 36 -21.04 11.74 1.63
CA PHE A 36 -20.39 10.70 2.43
C PHE A 36 -20.42 10.97 3.94
N GLY A 37 -20.98 12.10 4.40
CA GLY A 37 -20.95 12.47 5.82
C GLY A 37 -19.55 12.79 6.35
N MET A 38 -18.59 13.07 5.45
CA MET A 38 -17.19 13.27 5.82
C MET A 38 -16.82 14.75 5.73
N PRO A 39 -16.09 15.29 6.73
CA PRO A 39 -15.56 16.63 6.63
C PRO A 39 -14.49 16.70 5.52
N TYR A 40 -14.41 17.86 4.88
CA TYR A 40 -13.36 18.18 3.92
C TYR A 40 -12.54 19.38 4.42
N SER A 41 -11.22 19.29 4.25
CA SER A 41 -10.30 20.41 4.47
C SER A 41 -9.28 20.45 3.35
N ARG A 42 -9.20 21.58 2.65
CA ARG A 42 -8.24 21.79 1.54
C ARG A 42 -6.78 21.62 1.97
N LEU A 43 -6.47 21.97 3.22
CA LEU A 43 -5.16 21.85 3.83
C LEU A 43 -5.13 20.76 4.91
N HIS A 44 -5.77 19.62 4.61
CA HIS A 44 -5.79 18.51 5.54
C HIS A 44 -4.37 18.01 5.86
N ARG A 45 -4.06 17.91 7.15
CA ARG A 45 -2.81 17.35 7.66
C ARG A 45 -3.12 16.00 8.29
N PHE A 46 -2.54 14.95 7.72
CA PHE A 46 -2.72 13.61 8.23
C PHE A 46 -2.10 13.48 9.63
N THR A 47 -2.89 13.01 10.57
CA THR A 47 -2.43 12.74 11.94
C THR A 47 -2.07 11.27 12.13
N ARG A 48 -2.65 10.39 11.31
CA ARG A 48 -2.41 8.95 11.32
C ARG A 48 -2.04 8.39 9.95
N PRO A 49 -1.22 7.33 9.89
CA PRO A 49 -0.91 6.65 8.64
C PRO A 49 -2.13 6.06 7.92
N ASP A 50 -3.15 5.62 8.65
CA ASP A 50 -4.31 4.90 8.13
C ASP A 50 -5.58 5.75 8.01
N GLU A 51 -5.46 7.07 8.16
CA GLU A 51 -6.58 8.01 8.11
C GLU A 51 -7.24 8.03 6.72
N VAL A 52 -8.54 7.76 6.66
CA VAL A 52 -9.34 7.82 5.43
C VAL A 52 -9.88 9.23 5.26
N VAL A 53 -9.74 9.80 4.06
CA VAL A 53 -10.12 11.20 3.78
C VAL A 53 -11.08 11.29 2.61
N CYS A 54 -11.84 12.37 2.57
CA CYS A 54 -12.63 12.76 1.41
C CYS A 54 -12.02 14.03 0.76
N ARG A 55 -11.94 14.04 -0.57
CA ARG A 55 -11.31 15.10 -1.35
C ARG A 55 -12.28 15.71 -2.37
N GLU A 56 -12.46 17.02 -2.28
CA GLU A 56 -13.35 17.76 -3.19
C GLU A 56 -12.61 18.31 -4.42
N GLU A 57 -11.31 18.55 -4.31
CA GLU A 57 -10.49 19.16 -5.35
C GLU A 57 -10.41 18.35 -6.65
N TYR A 58 -10.71 17.05 -6.58
CA TYR A 58 -10.72 16.15 -7.73
C TYR A 58 -12.11 15.88 -8.31
N SER A 59 -13.14 16.51 -7.73
CA SER A 59 -14.55 16.26 -8.05
C SER A 59 -15.26 17.55 -8.45
N THR A 60 -14.54 18.56 -8.96
CA THR A 60 -15.16 19.70 -9.65
C THR A 60 -15.52 19.31 -11.09
N LEU A 61 -16.56 19.94 -11.65
CA LEU A 61 -17.05 19.65 -13.00
C LEU A 61 -15.97 19.90 -14.07
N GLU A 62 -15.23 21.00 -13.94
CA GLU A 62 -14.09 21.26 -14.83
C GLU A 62 -12.87 20.43 -14.45
N PRO A 63 -12.05 19.99 -15.43
CA PRO A 63 -12.30 20.09 -16.87
C PRO A 63 -13.30 19.03 -17.34
N LEU A 64 -14.07 19.34 -18.39
CA LEU A 64 -15.06 18.42 -18.95
C LEU A 64 -14.45 17.20 -19.65
N TYR A 65 -13.18 17.30 -20.06
CA TYR A 65 -12.44 16.25 -20.73
C TYR A 65 -11.02 16.18 -20.18
N ASP A 66 -10.43 15.00 -20.24
CA ASP A 66 -9.03 14.76 -19.85
C ASP A 66 -8.70 15.14 -18.39
N GLY A 67 -9.74 15.25 -17.55
CA GLY A 67 -9.61 15.50 -16.12
C GLY A 67 -8.91 14.34 -15.41
N GLU A 68 -8.00 14.68 -14.51
CA GLU A 68 -7.22 13.69 -13.77
C GLU A 68 -7.58 13.66 -12.30
N VAL A 69 -7.65 12.45 -11.75
CA VAL A 69 -7.66 12.21 -10.31
C VAL A 69 -6.39 11.50 -9.89
N ILE A 70 -5.64 12.13 -8.99
CA ILE A 70 -4.39 11.60 -8.45
C ILE A 70 -4.61 11.32 -6.96
N PHE A 71 -4.41 10.06 -6.57
CA PHE A 71 -4.45 9.64 -5.19
C PHE A 71 -3.09 9.09 -4.78
N SER A 72 -2.46 9.74 -3.79
CA SER A 72 -1.25 9.21 -3.18
C SER A 72 -1.58 8.55 -1.86
N VAL A 73 -1.19 7.29 -1.74
CA VAL A 73 -1.39 6.46 -0.55
C VAL A 73 -0.54 6.95 0.62
N ILE A 74 0.68 7.43 0.35
CA ILE A 74 1.71 7.70 1.37
C ILE A 74 2.06 9.20 1.52
N LYS A 75 1.90 10.02 0.48
CA LYS A 75 2.36 11.42 0.50
C LYS A 75 1.60 12.24 1.54
N GLY A 76 2.34 12.97 2.37
CA GLY A 76 1.80 13.85 3.41
C GLY A 76 1.39 13.13 4.70
N ARG A 77 1.48 11.79 4.74
CA ARG A 77 1.19 11.01 5.96
C ARG A 77 2.40 10.98 6.89
N PRO A 78 2.19 10.87 8.22
CA PRO A 78 3.29 10.81 9.18
C PRO A 78 4.31 9.72 8.85
N GLY A 79 5.58 10.11 8.81
CA GLY A 79 6.71 9.22 8.57
C GLY A 79 6.82 8.70 7.14
N TYR A 80 6.30 9.46 6.17
CA TYR A 80 6.58 9.30 4.74
C TYR A 80 8.09 9.35 4.43
N ASP A 81 8.83 10.30 5.01
CA ASP A 81 10.28 10.47 4.72
C ASP A 81 11.14 9.35 5.33
N GLN A 82 10.62 8.68 6.36
CA GLN A 82 11.27 7.55 7.04
C GLN A 82 10.59 6.22 6.72
N PHE A 83 9.85 6.12 5.60
CA PHE A 83 9.01 4.96 5.32
C PHE A 83 9.81 3.63 5.26
N PHE A 84 11.09 3.68 4.88
CA PHE A 84 12.00 2.53 4.88
C PHE A 84 13.07 2.60 5.99
N ALA A 85 13.16 3.71 6.71
CA ALA A 85 14.15 3.90 7.77
C ALA A 85 13.60 3.31 9.07
N ASN A 86 14.02 2.09 9.39
CA ASN A 86 13.76 1.49 10.69
C ASN A 86 14.78 2.01 11.70
N GLU A 87 14.48 3.11 12.38
CA GLU A 87 15.17 3.54 13.61
C GLU A 87 14.41 3.15 14.89
N ALA A 88 13.51 2.16 14.83
CA ALA A 88 12.83 1.63 16.02
C ALA A 88 13.62 0.51 16.74
N LEU A 89 14.87 0.23 16.35
CA LEU A 89 15.70 -0.85 16.94
C LEU A 89 17.16 -0.44 17.25
N GLN A 90 17.40 0.84 17.57
CA GLN A 90 18.66 1.23 18.24
C GLN A 90 18.47 1.72 19.68
N ALA A 91 17.24 1.81 20.20
CA ALA A 91 17.01 2.08 21.62
C ALA A 91 16.85 0.76 22.38
N PHE A 92 17.98 0.14 22.72
CA PHE A 92 18.06 -1.01 23.63
C PHE A 92 17.89 -0.59 25.10
N ASP A 93 17.19 0.50 25.41
CA ASP A 93 17.07 0.93 26.81
C ASP A 93 15.75 1.67 27.12
N LEU A 94 15.13 1.20 28.20
CA LEU A 94 14.03 1.78 28.97
C LEU A 94 12.70 2.13 28.28
N HIS A 95 11.72 1.23 28.42
CA HIS A 95 10.38 1.48 29.01
C HIS A 95 9.45 2.58 28.46
N ILE A 96 9.77 3.32 27.39
CA ILE A 96 8.89 4.32 26.78
C ILE A 96 9.07 4.31 25.24
N CYS A 97 8.59 3.29 24.51
CA CYS A 97 8.44 3.38 23.03
C CYS A 97 7.60 2.24 22.42
N ALA A 98 6.37 2.02 22.89
CA ALA A 98 5.39 1.18 22.17
C ALA A 98 4.77 1.90 20.94
N LEU A 99 4.98 3.21 20.79
CA LEU A 99 4.37 4.05 19.77
C LEU A 99 5.02 3.98 18.36
N PRO A 100 6.36 3.88 18.19
CA PRO A 100 6.99 3.88 16.87
C PRO A 100 6.70 2.60 16.06
N VAL A 101 6.73 1.44 16.73
CA VAL A 101 6.50 0.12 16.09
C VAL A 101 5.06 0.00 15.60
N HIS A 102 4.09 0.46 16.40
CA HIS A 102 2.68 0.42 16.02
C HIS A 102 2.40 1.29 14.78
N GLN A 103 2.97 2.50 14.71
CA GLN A 103 2.82 3.37 13.54
C GLN A 103 3.46 2.78 12.27
N LEU A 104 4.63 2.15 12.38
CA LEU A 104 5.28 1.51 11.24
C LEU A 104 4.43 0.35 10.69
N ALA A 105 3.93 -0.52 11.57
CA ALA A 105 3.02 -1.59 11.18
C ALA A 105 1.75 -1.05 10.51
N MET A 106 1.18 0.05 11.03
CA MET A 106 0.04 0.72 10.40
C MET A 106 0.37 1.29 9.02
N ARG A 107 1.56 1.89 8.80
CA ARG A 107 1.98 2.40 7.49
C ARG A 107 2.10 1.28 6.44
N MET A 108 2.75 0.18 6.81
CA MET A 108 2.91 -0.98 5.93
C MET A 108 1.54 -1.58 5.61
N LYS A 109 0.69 -1.80 6.63
CA LYS A 109 -0.68 -2.30 6.44
C LYS A 109 -1.55 -1.34 5.62
N TRP A 110 -1.36 -0.02 5.78
CA TRP A 110 -2.09 0.99 5.03
C TRP A 110 -1.72 1.01 3.55
N SER A 111 -0.44 0.89 3.24
CA SER A 111 0.08 0.94 1.87
C SER A 111 -0.03 -0.37 1.09
N THR A 112 -0.19 -1.50 1.80
CA THR A 112 -0.39 -2.82 1.20
C THR A 112 -1.83 -3.00 0.74
N ALA A 113 -1.97 -3.57 -0.46
CA ALA A 113 -3.23 -3.99 -1.06
C ALA A 113 -2.98 -5.14 -2.05
N SER A 114 -3.80 -6.18 -1.99
CA SER A 114 -3.84 -7.27 -2.98
C SER A 114 -4.79 -6.97 -4.14
N GLN A 115 -5.87 -6.21 -3.86
CA GLN A 115 -6.87 -5.83 -4.84
C GLN A 115 -7.28 -4.37 -4.63
N ILE A 116 -7.60 -3.68 -5.72
CA ILE A 116 -8.07 -2.30 -5.74
C ILE A 116 -9.38 -2.26 -6.52
N LYS A 117 -10.37 -1.55 -5.99
CA LYS A 117 -11.68 -1.35 -6.63
C LYS A 117 -12.00 0.13 -6.64
N ILE A 118 -12.35 0.65 -7.81
CA ILE A 118 -12.77 2.04 -7.98
C ILE A 118 -14.27 2.03 -8.26
N ALA A 119 -15.05 2.59 -7.34
CA ALA A 119 -16.49 2.69 -7.46
C ALA A 119 -16.87 4.11 -7.90
N LEU A 120 -17.28 4.26 -9.16
CA LEU A 120 -17.85 5.50 -9.69
C LEU A 120 -19.32 5.54 -9.28
N ARG A 121 -19.70 6.46 -8.39
CA ARG A 121 -21.01 6.46 -7.72
C ARG A 121 -22.01 7.43 -8.33
N LYS A 122 -21.55 8.63 -8.70
CA LYS A 122 -22.40 9.66 -9.32
C LYS A 122 -21.61 10.42 -10.38
N ALA A 123 -22.17 10.51 -11.58
CA ALA A 123 -21.63 11.33 -12.66
C ALA A 123 -21.89 12.80 -12.35
N HIS A 124 -21.04 13.68 -12.88
CA HIS A 124 -21.34 15.10 -12.85
C HIS A 124 -22.45 15.44 -13.84
N THR A 125 -23.31 16.35 -13.42
CA THR A 125 -24.42 16.88 -14.23
C THR A 125 -24.37 18.41 -14.20
N PHE A 126 -25.03 19.06 -15.15
CA PHE A 126 -25.17 20.53 -15.17
C PHE A 126 -26.33 21.04 -14.29
N GLY A 127 -27.01 20.15 -13.54
CA GLY A 127 -28.16 20.49 -12.71
C GLY A 127 -29.51 20.40 -13.44
N ASP A 128 -29.51 19.97 -14.69
CA ASP A 128 -30.69 19.79 -15.54
C ASP A 128 -31.29 18.38 -15.43
N GLU A 129 -30.69 17.48 -14.63
CA GLU A 129 -31.03 16.05 -14.64
C GLU A 129 -32.44 15.72 -14.15
N ARG A 130 -33.05 16.57 -13.31
CA ARG A 130 -34.34 16.25 -12.64
C ARG A 130 -35.52 16.18 -13.60
N ASN A 131 -35.49 16.96 -14.68
CA ASN A 131 -36.55 17.03 -15.69
C ASN A 131 -35.97 16.90 -17.12
N ALA A 132 -34.76 16.36 -17.24
CA ALA A 132 -34.09 16.19 -18.51
C ALA A 132 -34.80 15.15 -19.38
N GLU A 133 -34.85 15.42 -20.68
CA GLU A 133 -35.22 14.41 -21.67
C GLU A 133 -34.21 13.26 -21.68
N LYS A 134 -34.64 12.11 -22.21
CA LYS A 134 -33.81 10.90 -22.26
C LYS A 134 -32.46 11.15 -22.95
N ASP A 135 -32.46 11.94 -24.02
CA ASP A 135 -31.25 12.23 -24.80
C ASP A 135 -30.23 13.03 -23.99
N THR A 136 -30.67 13.98 -23.16
CA THR A 136 -29.80 14.70 -22.22
C THR A 136 -29.22 13.75 -21.17
N LEU A 137 -30.02 12.85 -20.60
CA LEU A 137 -29.53 11.88 -19.61
C LEU A 137 -28.46 10.93 -20.17
N LEU A 138 -28.52 10.59 -21.47
CA LEU A 138 -27.52 9.77 -22.14
C LEU A 138 -26.17 10.47 -22.32
N THR A 139 -26.12 11.81 -22.18
CA THR A 139 -24.85 12.56 -22.20
C THR A 139 -24.05 12.44 -20.89
N TYR A 140 -24.69 11.99 -19.80
CA TYR A 140 -24.06 11.81 -18.50
C TYR A 140 -23.54 10.38 -18.33
N TYR A 141 -22.27 10.18 -18.66
CA TYR A 141 -21.59 8.89 -18.56
C TYR A 141 -20.21 9.01 -17.91
N PHE A 142 -19.67 7.88 -17.49
CA PHE A 142 -18.28 7.78 -17.10
C PHE A 142 -17.45 7.25 -18.27
N ALA A 143 -16.35 7.92 -18.58
CA ALA A 143 -15.36 7.40 -19.51
C ALA A 143 -13.96 7.59 -18.92
N VAL A 144 -13.22 6.49 -18.77
CA VAL A 144 -11.84 6.47 -18.25
C VAL A 144 -10.90 6.16 -19.42
N SER A 145 -9.95 7.05 -19.72
CA SER A 145 -8.93 6.79 -20.74
C SER A 145 -7.70 6.09 -20.18
N LYS A 146 -7.37 6.33 -18.92
CA LYS A 146 -6.17 5.75 -18.30
C LYS A 146 -6.38 5.47 -16.83
N LEU A 147 -6.19 4.21 -16.46
CA LEU A 147 -6.00 3.79 -15.08
C LEU A 147 -4.54 3.34 -14.91
N ALA A 148 -3.83 4.00 -13.99
CA ALA A 148 -2.48 3.63 -13.63
C ALA A 148 -2.41 3.50 -12.10
N VAL A 149 -1.87 2.38 -11.64
CA VAL A 149 -1.63 2.10 -10.23
C VAL A 149 -0.13 1.91 -10.08
N GLY A 150 0.51 2.83 -9.35
CA GLY A 150 1.93 2.74 -9.01
C GLY A 150 2.12 1.95 -7.72
N GLY A 151 3.07 1.02 -7.71
CA GLY A 151 3.40 0.21 -6.55
C GLY A 151 4.63 -0.65 -6.79
N ARG A 152 4.95 -1.47 -5.78
CA ARG A 152 5.98 -2.50 -5.85
C ARG A 152 5.49 -3.72 -5.09
N CYS A 153 6.06 -4.88 -5.38
CA CYS A 153 5.80 -6.05 -4.56
C CYS A 153 6.27 -5.87 -3.12
N LEU A 154 5.53 -6.49 -2.21
CA LEU A 154 5.92 -6.59 -0.80
C LEU A 154 6.86 -7.77 -0.61
N CYS A 155 8.16 -7.61 -0.86
CA CYS A 155 9.15 -8.68 -0.63
C CYS A 155 9.93 -8.49 0.69
N HIS A 156 9.44 -7.63 1.59
CA HIS A 156 10.11 -7.25 2.85
C HIS A 156 11.59 -6.84 2.73
N GLY A 157 12.03 -6.42 1.54
CA GLY A 157 13.42 -6.09 1.22
C GLY A 157 14.35 -7.31 1.05
N HIS A 158 13.81 -8.53 1.03
CA HIS A 158 14.56 -9.75 0.74
C HIS A 158 14.45 -10.24 -0.72
N GLY A 159 13.65 -9.58 -1.55
CA GLY A 159 13.57 -9.80 -2.99
C GLY A 159 13.50 -8.49 -3.74
N ASN A 160 14.07 -8.45 -4.95
CA ASN A 160 14.08 -7.25 -5.81
C ASN A 160 13.13 -7.37 -7.03
N ARG A 161 12.51 -8.54 -7.23
CA ARG A 161 11.57 -8.80 -8.32
C ARG A 161 10.52 -9.82 -7.90
N CYS A 162 9.40 -9.81 -8.61
CA CYS A 162 8.36 -10.83 -8.50
C CYS A 162 8.14 -11.52 -9.83
N VAL A 163 7.75 -12.78 -9.75
CA VAL A 163 7.36 -13.61 -10.88
C VAL A 163 5.96 -14.15 -10.66
N ARG A 164 5.31 -14.58 -11.73
CA ARG A 164 4.04 -15.29 -11.59
C ARG A 164 4.31 -16.68 -11.02
N SER A 165 3.51 -17.10 -10.05
CA SER A 165 3.54 -18.46 -9.53
C SER A 165 3.12 -19.46 -10.63
N GLU A 166 3.85 -20.56 -10.72
CA GLU A 166 3.61 -21.64 -11.69
C GLU A 166 3.24 -22.93 -10.95
N GLY A 167 2.23 -23.67 -11.42
CA GLY A 167 1.87 -24.99 -10.90
C GLY A 167 0.35 -25.20 -10.70
N PRO A 168 -0.10 -26.47 -10.54
CA PRO A 168 -1.51 -26.78 -10.29
C PRO A 168 -1.96 -26.21 -8.94
N GLY A 169 -2.96 -25.34 -8.95
CA GLY A 169 -3.49 -24.68 -7.74
C GLY A 169 -3.02 -23.24 -7.54
N PHE A 170 -2.02 -22.77 -8.31
CA PHE A 170 -1.60 -21.37 -8.30
C PHE A 170 -2.38 -20.57 -9.33
N GLN A 171 -3.17 -19.59 -8.88
CA GLN A 171 -4.02 -18.73 -9.74
C GLN A 171 -3.23 -17.61 -10.46
N GLY A 172 -1.97 -17.85 -10.82
CA GLY A 172 -1.10 -16.85 -11.45
C GLY A 172 -0.83 -15.63 -10.56
N SER A 173 -0.80 -15.83 -9.23
CA SER A 173 -0.43 -14.81 -8.25
C SER A 173 1.02 -14.35 -8.47
N MET A 174 1.32 -13.11 -8.09
CA MET A 174 2.70 -12.61 -8.11
C MET A 174 3.38 -13.00 -6.79
N VAL A 175 4.51 -13.72 -6.88
CA VAL A 175 5.32 -14.12 -5.73
C VAL A 175 6.72 -13.53 -5.84
N CYS A 176 7.31 -13.18 -4.70
CA CYS A 176 8.64 -12.62 -4.62
C CYS A 176 9.70 -13.65 -4.97
N MET A 177 10.70 -13.24 -5.74
CA MET A 177 11.95 -13.99 -5.87
C MET A 177 12.89 -13.60 -4.74
N CYS A 178 12.91 -14.40 -3.68
CA CYS A 178 13.77 -14.16 -2.53
C CYS A 178 15.25 -14.32 -2.90
N HIS A 179 16.09 -13.42 -2.39
CA HIS A 179 17.51 -13.43 -2.66
C HIS A 179 18.19 -14.56 -1.87
N PRO A 180 18.99 -15.43 -2.51
CA PRO A 180 19.55 -16.62 -1.84
C PRO A 180 20.39 -16.30 -0.60
N SER A 181 21.14 -15.19 -0.58
CA SER A 181 21.95 -14.79 0.57
C SER A 181 21.14 -14.32 1.79
N HIS A 182 19.83 -14.09 1.63
CA HIS A 182 18.97 -13.67 2.74
C HIS A 182 18.35 -14.86 3.46
N HIS A 183 18.38 -16.04 2.84
CA HIS A 183 17.86 -17.30 3.39
C HIS A 183 16.40 -17.22 3.87
N THR A 184 15.59 -16.43 3.17
CA THR A 184 14.15 -16.28 3.39
C THR A 184 13.35 -17.03 2.32
N GLU A 185 12.16 -17.47 2.66
CA GLU A 185 11.18 -18.09 1.77
C GLU A 185 9.75 -17.58 2.08
N GLY A 186 8.75 -18.13 1.39
CA GLY A 186 7.36 -17.65 1.39
C GLY A 186 7.05 -16.76 0.18
N ASP A 187 5.77 -16.50 -0.06
CA ASP A 187 5.30 -15.73 -1.23
C ASP A 187 5.84 -14.29 -1.23
N ASN A 188 6.15 -13.75 -0.05
CA ASN A 188 6.63 -12.39 0.18
C ASN A 188 8.03 -12.37 0.86
N CYS A 189 8.71 -13.51 0.99
CA CYS A 189 9.95 -13.65 1.75
C CYS A 189 9.80 -13.37 3.26
N GLU A 190 8.65 -13.74 3.82
CA GLU A 190 8.19 -13.42 5.17
C GLU A 190 8.58 -14.44 6.26
N ILE A 191 9.25 -15.54 5.88
CA ILE A 191 9.74 -16.56 6.80
C ILE A 191 11.18 -16.94 6.49
N CYS A 192 11.90 -17.48 7.46
CA CYS A 192 13.23 -18.05 7.25
C CYS A 192 13.11 -19.43 6.62
N ALA A 193 14.00 -19.76 5.68
CA ALA A 193 14.09 -21.08 5.10
C ALA A 193 14.50 -22.14 6.14
N PRO A 194 14.09 -23.42 5.97
CA PRO A 194 14.49 -24.50 6.86
C PRO A 194 16.01 -24.55 7.04
N GLY A 195 16.46 -24.70 8.29
CA GLY A 195 17.88 -24.67 8.65
C GLY A 195 18.44 -23.29 8.99
N TYR A 196 17.77 -22.20 8.60
CA TYR A 196 18.22 -20.81 8.82
C TYR A 196 17.44 -20.08 9.93
N MET A 197 17.13 -20.79 11.02
CA MET A 197 16.28 -20.31 12.12
C MET A 197 17.07 -20.06 13.43
N ASP A 198 18.33 -19.62 13.34
CA ASP A 198 19.14 -19.27 14.51
C ASP A 198 18.70 -17.97 15.18
N LYS A 199 17.99 -17.12 14.44
CA LYS A 199 17.32 -15.92 14.96
C LYS A 199 15.93 -15.77 14.34
N PRO A 200 15.02 -15.01 14.97
CA PRO A 200 13.74 -14.67 14.37
C PRO A 200 13.89 -13.91 13.05
N TRP A 201 12.95 -14.14 12.13
CA TRP A 201 12.84 -13.36 10.90
C TRP A 201 12.54 -11.89 11.19
N ALA A 202 13.10 -11.00 10.39
CA ALA A 202 12.78 -9.57 10.41
C ALA A 202 12.96 -8.97 9.01
N PRO A 203 12.15 -7.97 8.61
CA PRO A 203 12.28 -7.35 7.30
C PRO A 203 13.62 -6.64 7.15
N ALA A 204 14.17 -6.59 5.94
CA ALA A 204 15.38 -5.86 5.65
C ALA A 204 15.20 -4.34 5.81
N THR A 205 16.28 -3.67 6.20
CA THR A 205 16.36 -2.21 6.36
C THR A 205 17.51 -1.67 5.49
N PRO A 206 17.58 -0.37 5.24
CA PRO A 206 18.71 0.25 4.53
C PRO A 206 20.08 -0.04 5.18
N TYR A 207 20.10 -0.34 6.49
CA TYR A 207 21.33 -0.53 7.27
C TYR A 207 21.63 -2.00 7.56
N ASN A 208 20.61 -2.86 7.56
CA ASN A 208 20.77 -4.27 7.86
C ASN A 208 19.82 -5.11 7.01
N ALA A 209 20.38 -6.02 6.21
CA ALA A 209 19.61 -6.94 5.38
C ALA A 209 18.72 -7.89 6.19
N ASN A 210 19.00 -8.06 7.49
CA ASN A 210 18.29 -8.96 8.39
C ASN A 210 18.15 -10.39 7.83
N HIS A 211 19.16 -10.87 7.10
CA HIS A 211 19.19 -12.23 6.58
C HIS A 211 19.06 -13.27 7.70
N CYS A 212 18.37 -14.36 7.41
CA CYS A 212 18.22 -15.52 8.29
C CYS A 212 19.55 -16.27 8.43
N ARG A 213 19.81 -16.84 9.63
CA ARG A 213 21.11 -17.44 9.97
C ARG A 213 20.99 -18.93 10.25
N GLY A 214 21.96 -19.69 9.74
CA GLY A 214 22.03 -21.14 9.90
C GLY A 214 22.48 -21.53 11.30
N LYS A 215 21.78 -22.49 11.95
CA LYS A 215 22.13 -22.96 13.31
C LYS A 215 23.50 -23.66 13.41
N PHE A 216 24.10 -24.07 12.28
CA PHE A 216 25.29 -24.93 12.25
C PHE A 216 26.53 -24.32 11.60
N VAL A 217 26.39 -23.21 10.86
CA VAL A 217 27.53 -22.62 10.11
C VAL A 217 28.44 -21.80 11.05
N ASP A 218 27.85 -21.15 12.05
CA ASP A 218 28.62 -20.36 13.02
C ASP A 218 29.27 -21.22 14.12
N SER A 219 28.69 -22.38 14.45
CA SER A 219 29.28 -23.31 15.43
C SER A 219 30.56 -23.97 14.89
N ILE A 220 30.61 -24.30 13.60
CA ILE A 220 31.81 -24.87 12.96
C ILE A 220 32.91 -23.81 12.84
N ASN A 221 32.57 -22.58 12.43
CA ASN A 221 33.54 -21.48 12.38
C ASN A 221 34.07 -21.10 13.78
N ALA A 222 33.22 -21.14 14.81
CA ALA A 222 33.66 -20.98 16.20
C ALA A 222 34.57 -22.14 16.66
N PHE A 223 34.28 -23.38 16.25
CA PHE A 223 35.11 -24.54 16.55
C PHE A 223 36.49 -24.45 15.86
N TYR A 224 36.53 -24.07 14.57
CA TYR A 224 37.79 -23.87 13.85
C TYR A 224 38.60 -22.69 14.38
N ALA A 225 37.95 -21.60 14.79
CA ALA A 225 38.63 -20.45 15.42
C ALA A 225 39.22 -20.76 16.80
N LEU A 226 38.65 -21.72 17.53
CA LEU A 226 39.20 -22.24 18.78
C LEU A 226 40.38 -23.19 18.55
N ILE A 227 40.35 -24.00 17.48
CA ILE A 227 41.44 -24.93 17.13
C ILE A 227 42.64 -24.19 16.54
N SER A 228 42.44 -23.04 15.86
CA SER A 228 43.54 -22.25 15.29
C SER A 228 44.29 -21.38 16.33
N GLN A 229 43.88 -21.41 17.60
CA GLN A 229 44.54 -20.69 18.72
C GLN A 229 45.24 -21.62 19.71
N SER A 230 45.29 -22.93 19.43
CA SER A 230 46.10 -23.94 20.15
C SER A 230 47.20 -24.48 19.26
#